data_AF-A0A4Z2D0D0-F1
#
_entry.id   AF-A0A4Z2D0D0-F1
#
_cell.length_a   1.000
_cell.length_b   1.000
_cell.length_c   1.000
_cell.angle_alpha   90.00
_cell.angle_beta   90.00
_cell.angle_gamma   90.00
#
_symmetry.space_group_name_H-M   'P 1'
#
loop_
_entity.id
_entity.type
_entity.pdbx_description
1 polymer ?
#
loop_
_entity_poly.entity_id
_entity_poly.type
_entity_poly.pdbx_seq_one_letter_code
_entity_poly.pdbx_strand_id
1 'polypeptide(L)'
;MTIDHVMECGFKVGDVVTANYTFKKDKNEDLPFNKNETLKIINIGKDPNWAHAKNTLGETGLIPLNYVQRKESALENIQDHCWYHGRISRAESESLLSGCPIGSFLIRESDLYSGGLTLCVVGPSCMTDNTDATDHQSSTDVMTNVQHYRIVRRPFKPTRFDQCFEYPATPICSKIHYTLDETDWFSSLLELVQFYSQPKRGLVCALLHPVPDMQRKRLCRLQKFGYLIFRKEIVLGDRIGRGEFGEVLKATYHGRQVAVKIYKKTASKLAITYEASLMTKINHPNLVSFIGLVYEPDDAVYLVTEYLANGSLLTYLHSRTRDEITELTKLKFSTDVCCGLVYLEERDFIHRDIAARNVLLSGQAPNLIAKVADFGMARDLHDLSTVGSISHQPKMSNINNIDSNNINSTIPTLVLSSSPGSGGDTIEKYSKTDREIHRSNTTSPTSLNPMVLHDNGAIPLKWTAPEAVRDRLFTTKSDVWSFGILLWEIYSYGRIPYPRMVSLYILLFISTGLI
;
A
#
# COMPACT_ATOMS: atom_id res chain seq x y z
N MET A 1 -10.34 -14.34 2.22
CA MET A 1 -11.45 -13.56 1.62
C MET A 1 -11.39 -13.77 0.12
N THR A 2 -12.20 -14.69 -0.44
CA THR A 2 -12.20 -15.04 -1.87
C THR A 2 -12.81 -13.92 -2.72
N ILE A 3 -12.53 -13.86 -4.02
CA ILE A 3 -13.16 -12.90 -4.97
C ILE A 3 -14.69 -12.98 -4.89
N ASP A 4 -15.24 -14.17 -4.66
CA ASP A 4 -16.68 -14.37 -4.47
C ASP A 4 -17.24 -13.61 -3.26
N HIS A 5 -16.43 -13.41 -2.21
CA HIS A 5 -16.82 -12.62 -1.03
C HIS A 5 -16.78 -11.11 -1.29
N VAL A 6 -15.92 -10.64 -2.20
CA VAL A 6 -15.86 -9.21 -2.56
C VAL A 6 -16.94 -8.84 -3.59
N MET A 7 -17.53 -9.83 -4.27
CA MET A 7 -18.68 -9.67 -5.17
C MET A 7 -20.03 -9.50 -4.44
N GLU A 8 -20.10 -9.71 -3.12
CA GLU A 8 -21.36 -9.65 -2.36
C GLU A 8 -21.87 -8.24 -2.01
N CYS A 9 -21.21 -7.17 -2.48
CA CYS A 9 -21.53 -5.78 -2.13
C CYS A 9 -22.79 -5.17 -2.80
N GLY A 10 -23.59 -5.94 -3.54
CA GLY A 10 -24.86 -5.49 -4.12
C GLY A 10 -26.07 -5.68 -3.20
N PHE A 11 -27.14 -4.89 -3.38
CA PHE A 11 -28.46 -5.11 -2.74
C PHE A 11 -29.00 -6.51 -3.10
N LYS A 12 -29.67 -7.17 -2.15
CA LYS A 12 -30.21 -8.54 -2.25
C LYS A 12 -31.71 -8.52 -1.96
N VAL A 13 -32.42 -9.51 -2.51
CA VAL A 13 -33.82 -9.74 -2.17
C VAL A 13 -33.94 -10.08 -0.68
N GLY A 14 -34.84 -9.40 0.01
CA GLY A 14 -35.05 -9.55 1.46
C GLY A 14 -34.41 -8.43 2.29
N ASP A 15 -33.50 -7.64 1.72
CA ASP A 15 -32.87 -6.53 2.42
C ASP A 15 -33.90 -5.51 2.90
N VAL A 16 -33.70 -5.02 4.12
CA VAL A 16 -34.41 -3.86 4.64
C VAL A 16 -33.54 -2.64 4.36
N VAL A 17 -34.13 -1.57 3.82
CA VAL A 17 -33.44 -0.34 3.43
C VAL A 17 -34.12 0.87 4.05
N THR A 18 -33.35 1.92 4.32
CA THR A 18 -33.80 3.23 4.79
C THR A 18 -33.58 4.25 3.67
N ALA A 19 -34.59 5.07 3.39
CA ALA A 19 -34.49 6.12 2.38
C ALA A 19 -33.60 7.28 2.83
N ASN A 20 -32.58 7.62 2.03
CA ASN A 20 -31.71 8.78 2.27
C ASN A 20 -32.32 10.08 1.74
N TYR A 21 -33.24 9.97 0.78
CA TYR A 21 -33.92 11.08 0.12
C TYR A 21 -35.41 10.75 -0.05
N THR A 22 -36.24 11.77 -0.23
CA THR A 22 -37.65 11.59 -0.61
C THR A 22 -37.73 11.33 -2.12
N PHE A 23 -38.46 10.29 -2.52
CA PHE A 23 -38.72 9.95 -3.90
C PHE A 23 -40.20 10.14 -4.23
N LYS A 24 -40.48 10.99 -5.23
CA LYS A 24 -41.83 11.27 -5.70
C LYS A 24 -42.12 10.39 -6.90
N LYS A 25 -43.35 9.90 -6.98
CA LYS A 25 -43.85 9.07 -8.07
C LYS A 25 -43.72 9.81 -9.40
N ASP A 26 -43.04 9.21 -10.37
CA ASP A 26 -42.91 9.74 -11.74
C ASP A 26 -43.67 8.86 -12.74
N LYS A 27 -43.64 7.53 -12.55
CA LYS A 27 -44.38 6.54 -13.34
C LYS A 27 -45.39 5.78 -12.49
N ASN A 28 -46.37 5.15 -13.14
CA ASN A 28 -47.42 4.37 -12.45
C ASN A 28 -46.87 3.21 -11.62
N GLU A 29 -45.72 2.65 -12.02
CA GLU A 29 -45.05 1.51 -11.40
C GLU A 29 -44.13 1.88 -10.22
N ASP A 30 -43.91 3.18 -9.98
CA ASP A 30 -43.01 3.66 -8.93
C ASP A 30 -43.69 3.63 -7.55
N LEU A 31 -42.90 3.28 -6.53
CA LEU A 31 -43.29 3.38 -5.13
C LEU A 31 -42.72 4.68 -4.53
N PRO A 32 -43.54 5.71 -4.27
CA PRO A 32 -43.05 6.91 -3.59
C PRO A 32 -42.72 6.62 -2.13
N PHE A 33 -41.71 7.32 -1.59
CA PHE A 33 -41.31 7.21 -0.19
C PHE A 33 -40.68 8.51 0.32
N ASN A 34 -40.77 8.75 1.62
CA ASN A 34 -40.15 9.89 2.28
C ASN A 34 -38.74 9.57 2.78
N LYS A 35 -37.90 10.60 2.93
CA LYS A 35 -36.61 10.47 3.62
C LYS A 35 -36.81 9.84 5.01
N ASN A 36 -35.91 8.90 5.36
CA ASN A 36 -35.90 8.06 6.56
C ASN A 36 -36.97 6.95 6.61
N GLU A 37 -37.79 6.81 5.58
CA GLU A 37 -38.76 5.71 5.50
C GLU A 37 -38.07 4.35 5.30
N THR A 38 -38.65 3.30 5.88
CA THR A 38 -38.11 1.93 5.78
C THR A 38 -38.86 1.14 4.71
N LEU A 39 -38.11 0.50 3.83
CA LEU A 39 -38.61 -0.31 2.72
C LEU A 39 -37.95 -1.69 2.76
N LYS A 40 -38.58 -2.70 2.16
CA LYS A 40 -38.01 -4.05 2.01
C LYS A 40 -37.89 -4.39 0.54
N ILE A 41 -36.68 -4.75 0.08
CA ILE A 41 -36.46 -5.18 -1.30
C ILE A 41 -37.08 -6.56 -1.50
N ILE A 42 -37.95 -6.69 -2.50
CA ILE A 42 -38.62 -7.94 -2.85
C ILE A 42 -38.13 -8.53 -4.17
N ASN A 43 -37.55 -7.71 -5.06
CA ASN A 43 -36.90 -8.18 -6.29
C ASN A 43 -35.85 -7.16 -6.77
N ILE A 44 -34.73 -7.64 -7.34
CA ILE A 44 -33.74 -6.77 -8.01
C ILE A 44 -34.12 -6.70 -9.49
N GLY A 45 -34.25 -5.48 -10.03
CA GLY A 45 -34.64 -5.27 -11.42
C GLY A 45 -33.56 -5.76 -12.40
N LYS A 46 -33.92 -5.87 -13.69
CA LYS A 46 -32.94 -6.08 -14.77
C LYS A 46 -31.95 -4.91 -14.90
N ASP A 47 -32.35 -3.71 -14.48
CA ASP A 47 -31.48 -2.54 -14.36
C ASP A 47 -30.86 -2.51 -12.94
N PRO A 48 -29.52 -2.48 -12.82
CA PRO A 48 -28.83 -2.48 -11.54
C PRO A 48 -29.07 -1.23 -10.68
N ASN A 49 -29.71 -0.18 -11.20
CA ASN A 49 -30.06 1.02 -10.46
C ASN A 49 -31.47 0.99 -9.84
N TRP A 50 -32.28 -0.03 -10.14
CA TRP A 50 -33.68 -0.11 -9.72
C TRP A 50 -34.01 -1.44 -9.05
N ALA A 51 -34.86 -1.38 -8.03
CA ALA A 51 -35.38 -2.57 -7.35
C ALA A 51 -36.88 -2.46 -7.12
N HIS A 52 -37.56 -3.59 -7.05
CA HIS A 52 -38.93 -3.65 -6.58
C HIS A 52 -38.90 -3.80 -5.06
N ALA A 53 -39.59 -2.91 -4.35
CA ALA A 53 -39.64 -2.89 -2.89
C ALA A 53 -41.07 -2.83 -2.35
N LYS A 54 -41.20 -3.05 -1.04
CA LYS A 54 -42.45 -2.98 -0.28
C LYS A 54 -42.28 -2.03 0.91
N ASN A 55 -43.21 -1.09 1.11
CA ASN A 55 -43.19 -0.20 2.28
C ASN A 55 -43.86 -0.84 3.52
N THR A 56 -43.87 -0.12 4.64
CA THR A 56 -44.47 -0.59 5.91
C THR A 56 -45.99 -0.72 5.84
N LEU A 57 -46.66 0.03 4.96
CA LEU A 57 -48.10 -0.05 4.69
C LEU A 57 -48.47 -1.24 3.78
N GLY A 58 -47.46 -1.89 3.21
CA GLY A 58 -47.60 -3.07 2.38
C GLY A 58 -47.75 -2.79 0.88
N GLU A 59 -47.64 -1.53 0.47
CA GLU A 59 -47.62 -1.12 -0.93
C GLU A 59 -46.30 -1.51 -1.58
N THR A 60 -46.35 -1.83 -2.88
CA THR A 60 -45.19 -2.30 -3.65
C THR A 60 -45.00 -1.49 -4.91
N GLY A 61 -43.75 -1.32 -5.32
CA GLY A 61 -43.40 -0.72 -6.60
C GLY A 61 -41.89 -0.56 -6.77
N LEU A 62 -41.50 0.09 -7.86
CA LEU A 62 -40.09 0.34 -8.19
C LEU A 62 -39.52 1.49 -7.37
N ILE A 63 -38.28 1.29 -6.91
CA ILE A 63 -37.49 2.28 -6.18
C ILE A 63 -36.09 2.40 -6.81
N PRO A 64 -35.50 3.61 -6.83
CA PRO A 64 -34.12 3.81 -7.24
C PRO A 64 -33.17 3.42 -6.10
N LEU A 65 -32.22 2.52 -6.37
CA LEU A 65 -31.30 1.98 -5.37
C LEU A 65 -30.29 3.02 -4.83
N ASN A 66 -30.00 4.08 -5.58
CA ASN A 66 -29.17 5.19 -5.12
C ASN A 66 -29.88 6.13 -4.13
N TYR A 67 -31.20 5.97 -3.92
CA TYR A 67 -31.97 6.79 -2.97
C TYR A 67 -32.09 6.16 -1.58
N VAL A 68 -31.62 4.92 -1.43
CA VAL A 68 -31.79 4.12 -0.22
C VAL A 68 -30.45 3.56 0.24
N GLN A 69 -30.29 3.38 1.54
CA GLN A 69 -29.19 2.60 2.11
C GLN A 69 -29.77 1.38 2.81
N ARG A 70 -29.00 0.28 2.93
CA ARG A 70 -29.42 -0.83 3.80
C ARG A 70 -29.67 -0.32 5.23
N LYS A 71 -30.83 -0.65 5.78
CA LYS A 71 -31.14 -0.49 7.19
C LYS A 71 -30.35 -1.59 7.88
N GLU A 72 -29.32 -1.20 8.64
CA GLU A 72 -28.47 -2.13 9.37
C GLU A 72 -29.32 -3.02 10.28
N SER A 73 -29.64 -4.23 9.81
CA SER A 73 -29.80 -5.35 10.73
C SER A 73 -28.41 -5.61 11.28
N ALA A 74 -28.24 -5.47 12.60
CA ALA A 74 -27.00 -5.61 13.36
C ALA A 74 -26.32 -6.98 13.24
N LEU A 75 -25.86 -7.28 12.04
CA LEU A 75 -24.68 -8.06 11.73
C LEU A 75 -23.73 -7.03 11.12
N GLU A 76 -23.04 -6.27 11.97
CA GLU A 76 -21.85 -5.52 11.55
C GLU A 76 -21.00 -6.48 10.73
N ASN A 77 -20.84 -6.22 9.43
CA ASN A 77 -19.87 -6.96 8.67
C ASN A 77 -18.51 -6.45 9.13
N ILE A 78 -17.87 -7.21 10.00
CA ILE A 78 -16.55 -6.93 10.58
C ILE A 78 -15.54 -6.49 9.51
N GLN A 79 -15.72 -6.94 8.27
CA GLN A 79 -14.90 -6.66 7.10
C GLN A 79 -14.93 -5.19 6.64
N ASP A 80 -15.97 -4.43 7.01
CA ASP A 80 -16.17 -3.03 6.62
C ASP A 80 -15.42 -2.04 7.53
N HIS A 81 -15.00 -2.49 8.72
CA HIS A 81 -14.22 -1.66 9.63
C HIS A 81 -12.77 -1.52 9.15
N CYS A 82 -12.31 -0.27 9.03
CA CYS A 82 -10.96 0.01 8.53
C CYS A 82 -9.86 -0.66 9.37
N TRP A 83 -10.04 -0.73 10.69
CA TRP A 83 -9.11 -1.34 11.65
C TRP A 83 -9.17 -2.87 11.68
N TYR A 84 -10.08 -3.52 10.95
CA TYR A 84 -10.12 -4.98 10.89
C TYR A 84 -9.34 -5.50 9.68
N HIS A 85 -8.29 -6.27 9.92
CA HIS A 85 -7.36 -6.78 8.88
C HIS A 85 -7.64 -8.24 8.50
N GLY A 86 -8.59 -8.90 9.16
CA GLY A 86 -8.89 -10.31 8.88
C GLY A 86 -7.71 -11.21 9.23
N ARG A 87 -7.42 -12.19 8.37
CA ARG A 87 -6.39 -13.20 8.60
C ARG A 87 -5.00 -12.70 8.19
N ILE A 88 -4.39 -11.92 9.07
CA ILE A 88 -2.95 -11.59 9.03
C ILE A 88 -2.25 -12.25 10.22
N SER A 89 -1.00 -12.65 10.01
CA SER A 89 -0.18 -13.26 11.07
C SER A 89 0.22 -12.24 12.13
N ARG A 90 0.63 -12.74 13.30
CA ARG A 90 1.24 -11.91 14.35
C ARG A 90 2.39 -11.05 13.82
N ALA A 91 3.33 -11.65 13.09
CA ALA A 91 4.49 -10.94 12.55
C ALA A 91 4.10 -9.84 11.54
N GLU A 92 3.11 -10.11 10.68
CA GLU A 92 2.58 -9.10 9.74
C GLU A 92 1.92 -7.94 10.50
N SER A 93 1.14 -8.22 11.55
CA SER A 93 0.53 -7.16 12.37
C SER A 93 1.56 -6.30 13.09
N GLU A 94 2.64 -6.89 13.60
CA GLU A 94 3.74 -6.17 14.24
C GLU A 94 4.48 -5.30 13.23
N SER A 95 4.72 -5.82 12.01
CA SER A 95 5.31 -5.03 10.92
C SER A 95 4.45 -3.85 10.48
N LEU A 96 3.12 -3.98 10.49
CA LEU A 96 2.19 -2.90 10.13
C LEU A 96 2.09 -1.81 11.22
N LEU A 97 2.28 -2.20 12.48
CA LEU A 97 2.21 -1.29 13.64
C LEU A 97 3.57 -0.70 14.01
N SER A 98 4.66 -1.22 13.47
CA SER A 98 6.01 -0.70 13.70
C SER A 98 6.13 0.77 13.26
N GLY A 99 6.68 1.62 14.14
CA GLY A 99 6.85 3.06 13.88
C GLY A 99 5.56 3.89 13.95
N CYS A 100 4.41 3.28 14.24
CA CYS A 100 3.15 4.00 14.44
C CYS A 100 3.11 4.65 15.84
N PRO A 101 2.38 5.76 16.04
CA PRO A 101 2.28 6.41 17.34
C PRO A 101 1.59 5.52 18.39
N ILE A 102 1.89 5.76 19.67
CA ILE A 102 1.24 5.07 20.80
C ILE A 102 -0.29 5.21 20.69
N GLY A 103 -1.00 4.12 20.96
CA GLY A 103 -2.45 4.04 20.79
C GLY A 103 -2.88 3.66 19.36
N SER A 104 -1.93 3.40 18.45
CA SER A 104 -2.24 2.79 17.16
C SER A 104 -2.68 1.34 17.30
N PHE A 105 -3.73 0.93 16.58
CA PHE A 105 -4.30 -0.40 16.77
C PHE A 105 -4.91 -1.00 15.51
N LEU A 106 -5.04 -2.33 15.49
CA LEU A 106 -5.81 -3.09 14.53
C LEU A 106 -6.38 -4.36 15.17
N ILE A 107 -7.39 -4.98 14.54
CA ILE A 107 -7.94 -6.27 14.91
C ILE A 107 -7.70 -7.28 13.79
N ARG A 108 -7.24 -8.47 14.14
CA ARG A 108 -6.97 -9.59 13.23
C ARG A 108 -7.60 -10.88 13.73
N GLU A 109 -7.68 -11.89 12.86
CA GLU A 109 -7.97 -13.26 13.27
C GLU A 109 -6.79 -13.85 14.05
N SER A 110 -7.09 -14.72 15.00
CA SER A 110 -6.10 -15.37 15.85
C SER A 110 -5.41 -16.51 15.09
N ASP A 111 -4.08 -16.54 15.12
CA ASP A 111 -3.28 -17.64 14.54
C ASP A 111 -3.47 -18.96 15.30
N LEU A 112 -3.85 -18.88 16.58
CA LEU A 112 -3.89 -20.01 17.50
C LEU A 112 -5.26 -20.70 17.53
N TYR A 113 -6.33 -19.97 17.22
CA TYR A 113 -7.70 -20.47 17.37
C TYR A 113 -8.52 -20.09 16.14
N SER A 114 -9.04 -21.10 15.43
CA SER A 114 -9.96 -20.89 14.32
C SER A 114 -11.18 -20.08 14.79
N GLY A 115 -11.39 -18.91 14.18
CA GLY A 115 -12.44 -17.97 14.57
C GLY A 115 -12.13 -17.12 15.82
N GLY A 116 -10.96 -17.28 16.44
CA GLY A 116 -10.50 -16.33 17.46
C GLY A 116 -10.18 -14.97 16.84
N LEU A 117 -10.27 -13.91 17.64
CA LEU A 117 -9.88 -12.55 17.24
C LEU A 117 -8.81 -12.03 18.21
N THR A 118 -7.95 -11.16 17.71
CA THR A 118 -6.86 -10.53 18.47
C THR A 118 -6.85 -9.04 18.19
N LEU A 119 -6.87 -8.22 19.25
CA LEU A 119 -6.62 -6.78 19.22
C LEU A 119 -5.12 -6.54 19.39
N CYS A 120 -4.50 -5.83 18.45
CA CYS A 120 -3.08 -5.48 18.47
C CYS A 120 -2.96 -3.97 18.72
N VAL A 121 -2.15 -3.54 19.70
CA VAL A 121 -2.04 -2.14 20.14
C VAL A 121 -0.59 -1.74 20.34
N VAL A 122 -0.18 -0.59 19.81
CA VAL A 122 1.14 0.02 20.08
C VAL A 122 1.09 0.70 21.45
N GLY A 123 1.86 0.17 22.41
CA GLY A 123 2.04 0.74 23.73
C GLY A 123 3.46 1.27 23.96
N PRO A 124 3.67 2.05 25.04
CA PRO A 124 5.00 2.38 25.54
C PRO A 124 5.77 1.10 25.94
N SER A 125 7.06 1.01 25.62
CA SER A 125 7.92 -0.08 26.11
C SER A 125 8.19 0.12 27.60
N CYS A 126 7.87 -0.88 28.42
CA CYS A 126 8.23 -0.88 29.83
C CYS A 126 9.72 -1.22 29.97
N MET A 127 10.55 -0.26 30.39
CA MET A 127 11.85 -0.58 30.97
C MET A 127 11.58 -1.29 32.30
N THR A 128 12.04 -2.53 32.44
CA THR A 128 12.07 -3.18 33.75
C THR A 128 13.10 -2.45 34.61
N ASP A 129 12.64 -1.85 35.71
CA ASP A 129 13.49 -1.22 36.72
C ASP A 129 14.51 -2.25 37.26
N ASN A 130 15.72 -2.24 36.71
CA ASN A 130 16.90 -2.60 37.48
C ASN A 130 17.43 -1.27 38.02
N THR A 131 17.15 -1.03 39.29
CA THR A 131 17.74 0.04 40.09
C THR A 131 19.25 -0.05 40.01
N ASP A 132 19.87 0.87 39.29
CA ASP A 132 21.05 1.59 39.77
C ASP A 132 21.08 2.96 39.10
N ALA A 133 20.78 3.97 39.91
CA ALA A 133 20.70 5.35 39.50
C ALA A 133 22.10 5.88 39.20
N THR A 134 22.35 6.19 37.92
CA THR A 134 23.22 7.30 37.55
C THR A 134 22.54 8.13 36.47
N ASP A 135 22.22 9.37 36.86
CA ASP A 135 21.64 10.43 36.04
C ASP A 135 22.42 10.64 34.74
N HIS A 136 21.77 10.43 33.60
CA HIS A 136 22.02 11.21 32.40
C HIS A 136 20.72 11.34 31.57
N GLN A 137 20.03 12.47 31.76
CA GLN A 137 18.98 12.92 30.84
C GLN A 137 19.60 13.47 29.56
N SER A 138 19.37 12.80 28.43
CA SER A 138 18.91 13.43 27.18
C SER A 138 18.63 12.40 26.08
N SER A 139 17.51 12.61 25.37
CA SER A 139 16.92 11.80 24.27
C SER A 139 16.16 10.52 24.69
N THR A 140 14.94 10.69 25.20
CA THR A 140 14.00 9.58 25.32
C THR A 140 13.40 9.26 23.94
N ASP A 141 14.11 8.47 23.14
CA ASP A 141 13.47 7.72 22.08
C ASP A 141 12.53 6.73 22.79
N VAL A 142 11.23 7.06 22.82
CA VAL A 142 10.24 6.22 23.51
C VAL A 142 10.11 4.95 22.69
N MET A 143 10.88 3.94 23.07
CA MET A 143 10.79 2.61 22.50
C MET A 143 9.33 2.16 22.62
N THR A 144 8.71 1.75 21.51
CA THR A 144 7.33 1.29 21.48
C THR A 144 7.29 -0.23 21.34
N ASN A 145 6.23 -0.87 21.85
CA ASN A 145 6.03 -2.30 21.70
C ASN A 145 4.58 -2.60 21.29
N VAL A 146 4.37 -3.67 20.50
CA VAL A 146 3.05 -4.11 20.08
C VAL A 146 2.53 -5.17 21.04
N GLN A 147 1.44 -4.85 21.74
CA GLN A 147 0.77 -5.76 22.66
C GLN A 147 -0.45 -6.41 21.99
N HIS A 148 -0.68 -7.70 22.28
CA HIS A 148 -1.72 -8.51 21.65
C HIS A 148 -2.72 -8.99 22.72
N TYR A 149 -3.98 -8.60 22.57
CA TYR A 149 -5.08 -8.96 23.47
C TYR A 149 -6.04 -9.91 22.77
N ARG A 150 -6.36 -11.03 23.41
CA ARG A 150 -7.33 -12.00 22.87
C ARG A 150 -8.74 -11.43 23.02
N ILE A 151 -9.47 -11.35 21.92
CA ILE A 151 -10.91 -11.07 21.95
C ILE A 151 -11.63 -12.42 22.03
N VAL A 152 -12.34 -12.63 23.12
CA VAL A 152 -13.23 -13.78 23.31
C VAL A 152 -14.57 -13.46 22.67
N ARG A 153 -15.07 -14.39 21.84
CA ARG A 153 -16.40 -14.32 21.23
C ARG A 153 -17.27 -15.46 21.75
N ARG A 154 -18.45 -15.18 22.31
CA ARG A 154 -19.40 -16.21 22.77
C ARG A 154 -20.84 -15.81 22.49
N PRO A 155 -21.75 -16.76 22.18
CA PRO A 155 -23.19 -16.49 22.20
C PRO A 155 -23.59 -16.06 23.62
N PHE A 156 -24.29 -14.94 23.74
CA PHE A 156 -24.72 -14.44 25.04
C PHE A 156 -25.78 -15.37 25.64
N LYS A 157 -25.45 -15.96 26.80
CA LYS A 157 -26.42 -16.65 27.65
C LYS A 157 -26.71 -15.72 28.82
N PRO A 158 -27.93 -15.16 28.95
CA PRO A 158 -28.28 -14.40 30.14
C PRO A 158 -28.07 -15.29 31.36
N THR A 159 -27.15 -14.90 32.24
CA THR A 159 -26.90 -15.57 33.50
C THR A 159 -28.16 -15.46 34.37
N ARG A 160 -28.60 -16.60 34.91
CA ARG A 160 -29.70 -16.70 35.88
C ARG A 160 -29.34 -15.93 37.15
N PHE A 161 -29.66 -14.65 37.24
CA PHE A 161 -29.71 -13.96 38.53
C PHE A 161 -30.79 -12.87 38.66
N ASP A 162 -31.76 -12.81 37.75
CA ASP A 162 -32.93 -11.92 37.90
C ASP A 162 -34.21 -12.59 37.36
N GLN A 163 -34.73 -13.61 38.05
CA GLN A 163 -36.13 -14.04 37.89
C GLN A 163 -36.71 -14.56 39.23
N CYS A 164 -37.16 -13.64 40.08
CA CYS A 164 -38.51 -13.78 40.62
C CYS A 164 -39.44 -13.20 39.55
N PHE A 165 -40.14 -14.06 38.81
CA PHE A 165 -41.38 -13.85 38.05
C PHE A 165 -41.38 -14.81 36.84
N GLU A 166 -42.28 -15.79 36.90
CA GLU A 166 -42.57 -16.74 35.83
C GLU A 166 -43.13 -16.01 34.60
N TYR A 167 -42.39 -16.04 33.49
CA TYR A 167 -42.92 -15.86 32.14
C TYR A 167 -42.17 -16.82 31.19
N PRO A 168 -42.82 -17.28 30.09
CA PRO A 168 -42.35 -18.39 29.29
C PRO A 168 -41.03 -18.04 28.57
N ALA A 169 -40.13 -19.02 28.51
CA ALA A 169 -38.79 -18.94 27.98
C ALA A 169 -38.71 -18.16 26.65
N THR A 170 -38.06 -17.00 26.68
CA THR A 170 -37.64 -16.29 25.47
C THR A 170 -36.56 -17.11 24.75
N PRO A 171 -36.54 -17.11 23.40
CA PRO A 171 -35.54 -17.86 22.64
C PRO A 171 -34.15 -17.31 22.95
N ILE A 172 -33.21 -18.22 23.20
CA ILE A 172 -31.78 -17.95 23.41
C ILE A 172 -31.31 -16.96 22.34
N CYS A 173 -30.84 -15.78 22.76
CA CYS A 173 -30.28 -14.79 21.86
C CYS A 173 -29.02 -15.39 21.20
N SER A 174 -29.11 -15.79 19.94
CA SER A 174 -28.00 -16.33 19.16
C SER A 174 -26.92 -15.29 18.82
N LYS A 175 -27.03 -14.06 19.36
CA LYS A 175 -26.15 -12.94 19.06
C LYS A 175 -24.81 -13.12 19.78
N ILE A 176 -23.74 -13.16 19.00
CA ILE A 176 -22.36 -13.26 19.50
C ILE A 176 -22.00 -11.95 20.21
N HIS A 177 -21.41 -12.06 21.39
CA HIS A 177 -20.84 -10.95 22.15
C HIS A 177 -19.33 -11.12 22.29
N TYR A 178 -18.64 -10.01 22.54
CA TYR A 178 -17.20 -9.88 22.55
C TYR A 178 -16.71 -9.37 23.91
N THR A 179 -15.53 -9.80 24.35
CA THR A 179 -14.89 -9.32 25.58
C THR A 179 -13.37 -9.51 25.51
N LEU A 180 -12.60 -8.71 26.25
CA LEU A 180 -11.16 -8.91 26.44
C LEU A 180 -10.82 -9.56 27.79
N ASP A 181 -11.67 -9.38 28.79
CA ASP A 181 -11.39 -9.71 30.21
C ASP A 181 -12.44 -10.64 30.85
N GLU A 182 -13.45 -11.06 30.08
CA GLU A 182 -14.61 -11.83 30.54
C GLU A 182 -15.55 -11.09 31.50
N THR A 183 -15.29 -9.82 31.80
CA THR A 183 -16.13 -8.96 32.65
C THR A 183 -16.96 -7.97 31.84
N ASP A 184 -16.34 -7.20 30.94
CA ASP A 184 -17.02 -6.25 30.08
C ASP A 184 -17.39 -6.94 28.76
N TRP A 185 -18.69 -7.06 28.48
CA TRP A 185 -19.23 -7.74 27.29
C TRP A 185 -19.90 -6.75 26.34
N PHE A 186 -19.54 -6.84 25.06
CA PHE A 186 -19.98 -5.95 24.00
C PHE A 186 -20.79 -6.71 22.95
N SER A 187 -21.83 -6.09 22.42
CA SER A 187 -22.70 -6.74 21.42
C SER A 187 -22.12 -6.65 20.00
N SER A 188 -21.06 -5.87 19.84
CA SER A 188 -20.35 -5.61 18.59
C SER A 188 -18.87 -5.30 18.85
N LEU A 189 -18.01 -5.44 17.83
CA LEU A 189 -16.60 -5.06 17.98
C LEU A 189 -16.41 -3.55 17.93
N LEU A 190 -17.30 -2.83 17.23
CA LEU A 190 -17.28 -1.38 17.25
C LEU A 190 -17.50 -0.85 18.68
N GLU A 191 -18.46 -1.43 19.42
CA GLU A 191 -18.71 -1.08 20.83
C GLU A 191 -17.47 -1.36 21.70
N LEU A 192 -16.83 -2.51 21.50
CA LEU A 192 -15.58 -2.86 22.19
C LEU A 192 -14.49 -1.82 21.90
N VAL A 193 -14.28 -1.46 20.64
CA VAL A 193 -13.27 -0.47 20.24
C VAL A 193 -13.60 0.89 20.85
N GLN A 194 -14.85 1.35 20.78
CA GLN A 194 -15.29 2.62 21.36
C GLN A 194 -15.07 2.67 22.88
N PHE A 195 -15.31 1.57 23.58
CA PHE A 195 -15.10 1.47 25.02
C PHE A 195 -13.62 1.60 25.39
N TYR A 196 -12.74 0.86 24.71
CA TYR A 196 -11.29 0.89 24.96
C TYR A 196 -10.57 2.08 24.30
N SER A 197 -11.25 2.90 23.50
CA SER A 197 -10.76 4.22 23.08
C SER A 197 -10.70 5.23 24.24
N GLN A 198 -11.28 4.92 25.40
CA GLN A 198 -11.14 5.72 26.60
C GLN A 198 -9.93 5.29 27.45
N PRO A 199 -9.22 6.23 28.11
CA PRO A 199 -8.07 5.91 28.94
C PRO A 199 -8.44 5.09 30.19
N LYS A 200 -7.44 4.38 30.75
CA LYS A 200 -7.52 3.62 32.02
C LYS A 200 -8.56 2.48 32.06
N ARG A 201 -8.76 1.79 30.94
CA ARG A 201 -9.64 0.61 30.82
C ARG A 201 -8.85 -0.71 30.79
N GLY A 202 -7.76 -0.84 31.55
CA GLY A 202 -6.99 -2.09 31.62
C GLY A 202 -6.10 -2.44 30.40
N LEU A 203 -6.20 -1.71 29.29
CA LEU A 203 -5.20 -1.76 28.21
C LEU A 203 -3.95 -0.95 28.54
N VAL A 204 -2.84 -1.26 27.84
CA VAL A 204 -1.57 -0.53 27.95
C VAL A 204 -1.72 0.96 27.63
N CYS A 205 -2.62 1.29 26.70
CA CYS A 205 -3.03 2.65 26.38
C CYS A 205 -4.42 2.63 25.72
N ALA A 206 -5.03 3.81 25.57
CA ALA A 206 -6.29 3.96 24.86
C ALA A 206 -6.14 3.67 23.36
N LEU A 207 -7.20 3.18 22.72
CA LEU A 207 -7.26 3.00 21.27
C LEU A 207 -7.51 4.36 20.59
N LEU A 208 -6.45 4.95 20.02
CA LEU A 208 -6.49 6.31 19.47
C LEU A 208 -6.45 6.33 17.94
N HIS A 209 -5.62 5.49 17.33
CA HIS A 209 -5.30 5.59 15.90
C HIS A 209 -5.58 4.26 15.19
N PRO A 210 -6.76 4.09 14.57
CA PRO A 210 -7.06 2.86 13.83
C PRO A 210 -6.13 2.74 12.62
N VAL A 211 -5.37 1.65 12.53
CA VAL A 211 -4.52 1.37 11.37
C VAL A 211 -5.37 0.71 10.30
N PRO A 212 -5.58 1.35 9.13
CA PRO A 212 -6.50 0.85 8.16
C PRO A 212 -5.89 -0.27 7.29
N ASP A 213 -6.67 -1.29 6.93
CA ASP A 213 -6.26 -2.30 5.93
C ASP A 213 -6.17 -1.68 4.53
N MET A 214 -5.00 -1.13 4.21
CA MET A 214 -4.73 -0.48 2.92
C MET A 214 -4.78 -1.44 1.76
N GLN A 215 -4.44 -2.71 1.98
CA GLN A 215 -4.50 -3.72 0.94
C GLN A 215 -5.96 -3.94 0.50
N ARG A 216 -6.87 -4.17 1.46
CA ARG A 216 -8.29 -4.37 1.17
C ARG A 216 -8.91 -3.13 0.54
N LYS A 217 -8.63 -1.93 1.07
CA LYS A 217 -9.15 -0.69 0.46
C LYS A 217 -8.71 -0.53 -1.00
N ARG A 218 -7.45 -0.87 -1.31
CA ARG A 218 -6.91 -0.84 -2.68
C ARG A 218 -7.58 -1.88 -3.56
N LEU A 219 -7.71 -3.12 -3.10
CA LEU A 219 -8.41 -4.18 -3.85
C LEU A 219 -9.88 -3.84 -4.13
N CYS A 220 -10.61 -3.30 -3.17
CA CYS A 220 -12.00 -2.85 -3.38
C CYS A 220 -12.09 -1.75 -4.44
N ARG A 221 -11.15 -0.79 -4.45
CA ARG A 221 -11.09 0.24 -5.50
C ARG A 221 -10.77 -0.39 -6.86
N LEU A 222 -9.77 -1.26 -6.94
CA LEU A 222 -9.40 -1.95 -8.17
C LEU A 222 -10.59 -2.73 -8.75
N GLN A 223 -11.34 -3.45 -7.90
CA GLN A 223 -12.54 -4.17 -8.32
C GLN A 223 -13.63 -3.22 -8.80
N LYS A 224 -13.91 -2.15 -8.06
CA LYS A 224 -14.93 -1.16 -8.41
C LYS A 224 -14.70 -0.56 -9.79
N PHE A 225 -13.44 -0.37 -10.17
CA PHE A 225 -13.05 0.17 -11.47
C PHE A 225 -12.74 -0.90 -12.53
N GLY A 226 -12.97 -2.18 -12.25
CA GLY A 226 -12.83 -3.27 -13.22
C GLY A 226 -11.38 -3.68 -13.51
N TYR A 227 -10.44 -3.39 -12.61
CA TYR A 227 -9.03 -3.77 -12.75
C TYR A 227 -8.69 -5.14 -12.18
N LEU A 228 -9.61 -5.82 -11.47
CA LEU A 228 -9.38 -7.19 -11.04
C LEU A 228 -9.72 -8.17 -12.16
N ILE A 229 -8.77 -9.04 -12.50
CA ILE A 229 -8.88 -10.02 -13.58
C ILE A 229 -8.99 -11.41 -12.97
N PHE A 230 -9.88 -12.25 -13.51
CA PHE A 230 -9.94 -13.64 -13.10
C PHE A 230 -8.77 -14.42 -13.68
N ARG A 231 -8.10 -15.25 -12.85
CA ARG A 231 -6.94 -16.04 -13.28
C ARG A 231 -7.20 -16.86 -14.55
N LYS A 232 -8.39 -17.43 -14.69
CA LYS A 232 -8.82 -18.23 -15.85
C LYS A 232 -8.89 -17.47 -17.17
N GLU A 233 -8.97 -16.14 -17.14
CA GLU A 233 -9.07 -15.29 -18.33
C GLU A 233 -7.69 -15.02 -18.97
N ILE A 234 -6.61 -15.35 -18.26
CA ILE A 234 -5.23 -15.16 -18.72
C ILE A 234 -4.62 -16.50 -19.15
N VAL A 235 -4.21 -16.56 -20.41
CA VAL A 235 -3.43 -17.68 -20.95
C VAL A 235 -1.96 -17.29 -20.93
N LEU A 236 -1.19 -17.87 -20.01
CA LEU A 236 0.25 -17.64 -19.91
C LEU A 236 0.98 -18.30 -21.10
N GLY A 237 1.98 -17.61 -21.63
CA GLY A 237 2.86 -18.09 -22.69
C GLY A 237 4.33 -18.03 -22.25
N ASP A 238 5.20 -17.68 -23.20
CA ASP A 238 6.65 -17.74 -22.99
C ASP A 238 7.14 -16.77 -21.91
N ARG A 239 8.16 -17.21 -21.17
CA ARG A 239 8.88 -16.35 -20.24
C ARG A 239 9.72 -15.33 -21.01
N ILE A 240 9.55 -14.05 -20.69
CA ILE A 240 10.27 -12.93 -21.31
C ILE A 240 11.25 -12.24 -20.35
N GLY A 241 11.18 -12.53 -19.06
CA GLY A 241 12.12 -11.98 -18.07
C GLY A 241 12.11 -12.70 -16.73
N ARG A 242 13.19 -12.50 -15.96
CA ARG A 242 13.33 -12.96 -14.57
C ARG A 242 13.97 -11.84 -13.76
N GLY A 243 13.44 -11.59 -12.57
CA GLY A 243 13.99 -10.63 -11.62
C GLY A 243 13.93 -11.12 -10.18
N GLU A 244 14.32 -10.25 -9.26
CA GLU A 244 14.29 -10.49 -7.82
C GLU A 244 12.87 -10.78 -7.31
N PHE A 245 11.90 -10.02 -7.82
CA PHE A 245 10.51 -10.03 -7.38
C PHE A 245 9.68 -11.17 -7.97
N GLY A 246 10.21 -11.86 -8.98
CA GLY A 246 9.49 -12.92 -9.70
C GLY A 246 9.90 -13.04 -11.15
N GLU A 247 8.96 -13.41 -11.99
CA GLU A 247 9.19 -13.59 -13.43
C GLU A 247 8.15 -12.86 -14.27
N VAL A 248 8.55 -12.50 -15.49
CA VAL A 248 7.69 -11.81 -16.45
C VAL A 248 7.45 -12.75 -17.62
N LEU A 249 6.19 -13.01 -17.92
CA LEU A 249 5.75 -13.85 -19.02
C LEU A 249 4.97 -13.01 -20.04
N LYS A 250 5.08 -13.38 -21.31
CA LYS A 250 4.10 -13.01 -22.33
C LYS A 250 2.84 -13.81 -22.07
N ALA A 251 1.66 -13.20 -22.24
CA ALA A 251 0.39 -13.88 -22.09
C ALA A 251 -0.65 -13.33 -23.06
N THR A 252 -1.81 -13.98 -23.12
CA THR A 252 -2.99 -13.53 -23.87
C THR A 252 -4.15 -13.28 -22.91
N TYR A 253 -4.76 -12.11 -23.00
CA TYR A 253 -5.95 -11.72 -22.25
C TYR A 253 -6.98 -11.10 -23.22
N HIS A 254 -8.17 -11.68 -23.30
CA HIS A 254 -9.21 -11.33 -24.29
C HIS A 254 -8.68 -11.16 -25.74
N GLY A 255 -7.83 -12.10 -26.18
CA GLY A 255 -7.24 -12.09 -27.52
C GLY A 255 -6.13 -11.05 -27.75
N ARG A 256 -5.78 -10.24 -26.74
CA ARG A 256 -4.69 -9.27 -26.80
C ARG A 256 -3.43 -9.80 -26.11
N GLN A 257 -2.27 -9.51 -26.67
CA GLN A 257 -0.99 -9.82 -26.03
C GLN A 257 -0.74 -8.87 -24.85
N VAL A 258 -0.37 -9.44 -23.71
CA VAL A 258 -0.09 -8.72 -22.46
C VAL A 258 1.20 -9.24 -21.83
N ALA A 259 1.83 -8.42 -21.00
CA ALA A 259 2.93 -8.84 -20.14
C ALA A 259 2.39 -9.11 -18.73
N VAL A 260 2.83 -10.20 -18.12
CA VAL A 260 2.37 -10.64 -16.80
C VAL A 260 3.58 -10.81 -15.91
N LYS A 261 3.71 -9.94 -14.90
CA LYS A 261 4.71 -10.07 -13.82
C LYS A 261 4.10 -10.92 -12.70
N ILE A 262 4.58 -12.14 -12.56
CA ILE A 262 4.15 -13.10 -11.53
C ILE A 262 5.08 -12.94 -10.34
N TYR A 263 4.53 -12.46 -9.22
CA TYR A 263 5.29 -12.28 -7.99
C TYR A 263 5.41 -13.61 -7.23
N LYS A 264 6.54 -13.78 -6.54
CA LYS A 264 6.73 -14.90 -5.61
C LYS A 264 5.62 -14.90 -4.55
N LYS A 265 5.19 -16.08 -4.08
CA LYS A 265 4.17 -16.20 -3.02
C LYS A 265 4.58 -15.50 -1.71
N THR A 266 5.88 -15.37 -1.46
CA THR A 266 6.45 -14.68 -0.30
C THR A 266 6.52 -13.16 -0.46
N ALA A 267 6.20 -12.61 -1.63
CA ALA A 267 6.26 -11.18 -1.87
C ALA A 267 5.13 -10.44 -1.12
N SER A 268 5.41 -9.23 -0.66
CA SER A 268 4.44 -8.40 0.05
C SER A 268 3.25 -8.05 -0.85
N LYS A 269 2.09 -8.65 -0.58
CA LYS A 269 0.86 -8.37 -1.32
C LYS A 269 0.38 -6.92 -1.13
N LEU A 270 0.70 -6.29 0.00
CA LEU A 270 0.45 -4.87 0.22
C LEU A 270 1.27 -3.99 -0.74
N ALA A 271 2.55 -4.31 -0.94
CA ALA A 271 3.41 -3.59 -1.89
C ALA A 271 2.93 -3.77 -3.34
N ILE A 272 2.51 -4.98 -3.71
CA ILE A 272 2.03 -5.27 -5.08
C ILE A 272 0.70 -4.58 -5.36
N THR A 273 -0.24 -4.61 -4.40
CA THR A 273 -1.51 -3.89 -4.54
C THR A 273 -1.32 -2.37 -4.52
N TYR A 274 -0.29 -1.85 -3.83
CA TYR A 274 0.12 -0.46 -3.94
C TYR A 274 0.61 -0.12 -5.35
N GLU A 275 1.55 -0.90 -5.90
CA GLU A 275 2.06 -0.73 -7.26
C GLU A 275 0.92 -0.71 -8.28
N ALA A 276 0.01 -1.68 -8.22
CA ALA A 276 -1.18 -1.72 -9.07
C ALA A 276 -2.06 -0.46 -8.91
N SER A 277 -2.32 -0.04 -7.67
CA SER A 277 -3.14 1.15 -7.39
C SER A 277 -2.48 2.44 -7.88
N LEU A 278 -1.16 2.54 -7.75
CA LEU A 278 -0.37 3.66 -8.26
C LEU A 278 -0.51 3.73 -9.78
N MET A 279 -0.37 2.59 -10.46
CA MET A 279 -0.47 2.54 -11.91
C MET A 279 -1.87 2.91 -12.46
N THR A 280 -2.94 2.77 -11.67
CA THR A 280 -4.27 3.26 -12.08
C THR A 280 -4.40 4.79 -12.19
N LYS A 281 -3.46 5.53 -11.58
CA LYS A 281 -3.47 7.01 -11.55
C LYS A 281 -2.66 7.64 -12.69
N ILE A 282 -1.89 6.84 -13.43
CA ILE A 282 -1.00 7.31 -14.49
C ILE A 282 -1.49 6.82 -15.85
N ASN A 283 -1.51 7.72 -16.84
CA ASN A 283 -1.89 7.39 -18.20
C ASN A 283 -1.17 8.35 -19.16
N HIS A 284 -0.14 7.85 -19.85
CA HIS A 284 0.69 8.66 -20.74
C HIS A 284 1.34 7.77 -21.82
N PRO A 285 1.48 8.24 -23.07
CA PRO A 285 2.05 7.45 -24.17
C PRO A 285 3.48 6.95 -23.93
N ASN A 286 4.27 7.63 -23.09
CA ASN A 286 5.64 7.23 -22.72
C ASN A 286 5.74 6.53 -21.35
N LEU A 287 4.63 6.05 -20.80
CA LEU A 287 4.59 5.19 -19.62
C LEU A 287 3.91 3.87 -19.97
N VAL A 288 4.35 2.77 -19.36
CA VAL A 288 3.73 1.45 -19.58
C VAL A 288 2.33 1.43 -18.96
N SER A 289 1.35 1.08 -19.78
CA SER A 289 -0.06 1.03 -19.39
C SER A 289 -0.36 -0.20 -18.53
N PHE A 290 -1.04 0.04 -17.42
CA PHE A 290 -1.62 -1.00 -16.59
C PHE A 290 -2.93 -1.53 -17.18
N ILE A 291 -3.12 -2.84 -17.12
CA ILE A 291 -4.32 -3.52 -17.62
C ILE A 291 -5.13 -4.07 -16.45
N GLY A 292 -4.48 -4.70 -15.47
CA GLY A 292 -5.18 -5.22 -14.30
C GLY A 292 -4.31 -6.06 -13.38
N LEU A 293 -4.95 -6.58 -12.33
CA LEU A 293 -4.34 -7.36 -11.27
C LEU A 293 -5.11 -8.68 -11.12
N VAL A 294 -4.42 -9.81 -11.22
CA VAL A 294 -4.96 -11.08 -10.73
C VAL A 294 -4.54 -11.23 -9.29
N TYR A 295 -5.52 -11.34 -8.41
CA TYR A 295 -5.31 -11.46 -6.98
C TYR A 295 -6.08 -12.64 -6.41
N GLU A 296 -5.36 -13.60 -5.86
CA GLU A 296 -5.93 -14.69 -5.08
C GLU A 296 -5.28 -14.73 -3.68
N PRO A 297 -6.07 -14.86 -2.59
CA PRO A 297 -5.56 -14.76 -1.21
C PRO A 297 -4.42 -15.74 -0.89
N ASP A 298 -4.47 -16.94 -1.44
CA ASP A 298 -3.54 -18.03 -1.12
C ASP A 298 -2.59 -18.38 -2.30
N ASP A 299 -2.62 -17.58 -3.37
CA ASP A 299 -1.77 -17.78 -4.55
C ASP A 299 -0.87 -16.59 -4.86
N ALA A 300 -0.03 -16.76 -5.89
CA ALA A 300 0.80 -15.71 -6.46
C ALA A 300 -0.07 -14.58 -7.04
N VAL A 301 0.43 -13.35 -6.97
CA VAL A 301 -0.23 -12.15 -7.51
C VAL A 301 0.36 -11.83 -8.89
N TYR A 302 -0.50 -11.46 -9.83
CA TYR A 302 -0.10 -11.23 -11.23
C TYR A 302 -0.42 -9.78 -11.57
N LEU A 303 0.61 -9.00 -11.86
CA LEU A 303 0.45 -7.64 -12.39
C LEU A 303 0.45 -7.71 -13.92
N VAL A 304 -0.61 -7.22 -14.54
CA VAL A 304 -0.84 -7.31 -15.99
C VAL A 304 -0.68 -5.92 -16.63
N THR A 305 0.23 -5.81 -17.59
CA THR A 305 0.51 -4.56 -18.33
C THR A 305 0.50 -4.80 -19.83
N GLU A 306 0.53 -3.72 -20.62
CA GLU A 306 0.72 -3.85 -22.07
C GLU A 306 2.00 -4.62 -22.40
N TYR A 307 1.94 -5.48 -23.43
CA TYR A 307 3.11 -6.19 -23.94
C TYR A 307 3.89 -5.32 -24.93
N LEU A 308 5.20 -5.17 -24.68
CA LEU A 308 6.11 -4.39 -25.52
C LEU A 308 7.14 -5.32 -26.18
N ALA A 309 6.91 -5.63 -27.45
CA ALA A 309 7.58 -6.71 -28.17
C ALA A 309 9.09 -6.52 -28.36
N ASN A 310 9.59 -5.28 -28.33
CA ASN A 310 11.01 -4.99 -28.53
C ASN A 310 11.83 -5.07 -27.23
N GLY A 311 11.20 -5.43 -26.10
CA GLY A 311 11.87 -5.61 -24.82
C GLY A 311 12.42 -4.31 -24.24
N SER A 312 13.43 -4.43 -23.38
CA SER A 312 14.05 -3.29 -22.71
C SER A 312 14.98 -2.51 -23.64
N LEU A 313 15.07 -1.20 -23.41
CA LEU A 313 16.00 -0.30 -24.07
C LEU A 313 17.45 -0.76 -23.83
N LEU A 314 17.78 -1.25 -22.63
CA LEU A 314 19.11 -1.80 -22.35
C LEU A 314 19.45 -2.97 -23.29
N THR A 315 18.58 -3.97 -23.37
CA THR A 315 18.76 -5.12 -24.28
C THR A 315 18.82 -4.66 -25.73
N TYR A 316 18.01 -3.67 -26.10
CA TYR A 316 18.03 -3.08 -27.44
C TYR A 316 19.39 -2.46 -27.77
N LEU A 317 19.93 -1.62 -26.87
CA LEU A 317 21.22 -0.96 -27.06
C LEU A 317 22.39 -1.96 -27.17
N HIS A 318 22.35 -3.09 -26.46
CA HIS A 318 23.39 -4.12 -26.52
C HIS A 318 23.37 -4.98 -27.79
N SER A 319 22.18 -5.20 -28.35
CA SER A 319 21.99 -6.18 -29.43
C SER A 319 22.08 -5.58 -30.83
N ARG A 320 22.21 -4.25 -30.95
CA ARG A 320 22.34 -3.56 -32.24
C ARG A 320 23.73 -2.96 -32.38
N THR A 321 24.19 -2.90 -33.61
CA THR A 321 25.44 -2.24 -33.97
C THR A 321 25.31 -0.73 -33.85
N ARG A 322 26.45 -0.04 -33.79
CA ARG A 322 26.49 1.42 -33.72
C ARG A 322 25.89 2.10 -34.94
N ASP A 323 25.93 1.42 -36.09
CA ASP A 323 25.42 1.93 -37.36
C ASP A 323 23.89 1.81 -37.47
N GLU A 324 23.27 0.91 -36.70
CA GLU A 324 21.81 0.73 -36.65
C GLU A 324 21.12 1.71 -35.70
N ILE A 325 21.83 2.25 -34.71
CA ILE A 325 21.28 3.20 -33.72
C ILE A 325 21.83 4.59 -34.00
N THR A 326 21.10 5.34 -34.82
CA THR A 326 21.45 6.72 -35.17
C THR A 326 21.37 7.67 -33.96
N GLU A 327 22.08 8.80 -34.02
CA GLU A 327 21.96 9.87 -33.01
C GLU A 327 20.53 10.40 -32.89
N LEU A 328 19.78 10.43 -34.00
CA LEU A 328 18.37 10.80 -33.99
C LEU A 328 17.52 9.80 -33.19
N THR A 329 17.79 8.49 -33.32
CA THR A 329 17.14 7.44 -32.53
C THR A 329 17.43 7.59 -31.04
N LYS A 330 18.68 7.89 -30.66
CA LYS A 330 19.07 8.14 -29.27
C LYS A 330 18.37 9.36 -28.69
N LEU A 331 18.32 10.45 -29.45
CA LEU A 331 17.61 11.66 -29.07
C LEU A 331 16.12 11.37 -28.89
N LYS A 332 15.52 10.60 -29.81
CA LYS A 332 14.11 10.19 -29.72
C LYS A 332 13.80 9.41 -28.44
N PHE A 333 14.62 8.41 -28.08
CA PHE A 333 14.46 7.68 -26.82
C PHE A 333 14.61 8.60 -25.60
N SER A 334 15.56 9.51 -25.63
CA SER A 334 15.79 10.50 -24.57
C SER A 334 14.59 11.42 -24.38
N THR A 335 14.03 11.94 -25.48
CA THR A 335 12.83 12.78 -25.48
C THR A 335 11.61 12.03 -24.97
N ASP A 336 11.37 10.82 -25.47
CA ASP A 336 10.24 9.99 -25.07
C ASP A 336 10.24 9.72 -23.55
N VAL A 337 11.38 9.31 -22.99
CA VAL A 337 11.50 9.11 -21.54
C VAL A 337 11.31 10.41 -20.77
N CYS A 338 11.92 11.51 -21.24
CA CYS A 338 11.76 12.83 -20.62
C CYS A 338 10.28 13.25 -20.55
N CYS A 339 9.51 13.08 -21.63
CA CYS A 339 8.07 13.36 -21.64
C CYS A 339 7.31 12.55 -20.58
N GLY A 340 7.67 11.26 -20.41
CA GLY A 340 7.11 10.44 -19.33
C GLY A 340 7.44 10.96 -17.93
N LEU A 341 8.67 11.43 -17.71
CA LEU A 341 9.10 11.97 -16.41
C LEU A 341 8.45 13.33 -16.09
N VAL A 342 8.29 14.21 -17.09
CA VAL A 342 7.57 15.47 -16.93
C VAL A 342 6.13 15.21 -16.49
N TYR A 343 5.45 14.24 -17.13
CA TYR A 343 4.09 13.85 -16.74
C TYR A 343 4.00 13.37 -15.28
N LEU A 344 5.01 12.63 -14.80
CA LEU A 344 5.08 12.16 -13.41
C LEU A 344 5.34 13.33 -12.44
N GLU A 345 6.27 14.24 -12.77
CA GLU A 345 6.58 15.43 -11.95
C GLU A 345 5.35 16.32 -11.80
N GLU A 346 4.59 16.58 -12.86
CA GLU A 346 3.35 17.37 -12.84
C GLU A 346 2.25 16.81 -11.92
N ARG A 347 2.36 15.53 -11.52
CA ARG A 347 1.38 14.82 -10.69
C ARG A 347 1.97 14.37 -9.36
N ASP A 348 3.12 14.92 -8.98
CA ASP A 348 3.79 14.63 -7.72
C ASP A 348 4.10 13.13 -7.54
N PHE A 349 4.49 12.45 -8.62
CA PHE A 349 5.00 11.08 -8.59
C PHE A 349 6.53 11.07 -8.65
N ILE A 350 7.13 10.15 -7.91
CA ILE A 350 8.56 9.85 -7.96
C ILE A 350 8.72 8.37 -8.34
N HIS A 351 9.49 8.07 -9.37
CA HIS A 351 9.69 6.71 -9.87
C HIS A 351 10.75 5.93 -9.07
N ARG A 352 11.87 6.57 -8.72
CA ARG A 352 12.95 6.03 -7.85
C ARG A 352 13.79 4.89 -8.43
N ASP A 353 13.58 4.51 -9.69
CA ASP A 353 14.34 3.46 -10.37
C ASP A 353 14.41 3.70 -11.89
N ILE A 354 14.73 4.93 -12.29
CA ILE A 354 14.92 5.29 -13.70
C ILE A 354 16.28 4.74 -14.19
N ALA A 355 16.22 3.84 -15.17
CA ALA A 355 17.39 3.20 -15.79
C ALA A 355 16.99 2.56 -17.13
N ALA A 356 17.96 2.28 -18.01
CA ALA A 356 17.67 1.72 -19.34
C ALA A 356 16.99 0.34 -19.30
N ARG A 357 17.22 -0.44 -18.23
CA ARG A 357 16.55 -1.73 -17.98
C ARG A 357 15.04 -1.59 -17.74
N ASN A 358 14.61 -0.43 -17.23
CA ASN A 358 13.23 -0.11 -16.86
C ASN A 358 12.56 0.78 -17.92
N VAL A 359 13.16 0.91 -19.11
CA VAL A 359 12.54 1.53 -20.28
C VAL A 359 12.26 0.41 -21.28
N LEU A 360 11.02 0.31 -21.75
CA LEU A 360 10.58 -0.69 -22.73
C LEU A 360 10.25 -0.03 -24.06
N LEU A 361 10.33 -0.79 -25.15
CA LEU A 361 10.20 -0.27 -26.52
C LEU A 361 8.94 -0.79 -27.23
N SER A 362 8.13 0.13 -27.74
CA SER A 362 6.94 -0.12 -28.56
C SER A 362 7.18 0.22 -30.03
N GLY A 363 6.27 -0.23 -30.89
CA GLY A 363 6.28 0.07 -32.33
C GLY A 363 7.23 -0.79 -33.14
N GLN A 364 7.55 -0.32 -34.34
CA GLN A 364 8.46 -0.98 -35.28
C GLN A 364 9.55 0.01 -35.70
N ALA A 365 10.77 -0.50 -35.96
CA ALA A 365 11.84 0.32 -36.49
C ALA A 365 11.43 0.92 -37.86
N PRO A 366 11.78 2.18 -38.15
CA PRO A 366 12.61 3.08 -37.33
C PRO A 366 11.82 3.86 -36.25
N ASN A 367 10.48 3.75 -36.21
CA ASN A 367 9.59 4.54 -35.36
C ASN A 367 9.32 3.87 -34.00
N LEU A 368 10.38 3.49 -33.30
CA LEU A 368 10.25 2.94 -31.95
C LEU A 368 9.89 4.04 -30.95
N ILE A 369 9.05 3.69 -29.98
CA ILE A 369 8.61 4.58 -28.89
C ILE A 369 9.13 4.03 -27.57
N ALA A 370 9.85 4.86 -26.80
CA ALA A 370 10.29 4.50 -25.47
C ALA A 370 9.21 4.76 -24.42
N LYS A 371 9.01 3.80 -23.51
CA LYS A 371 8.06 3.87 -22.40
C LYS A 371 8.72 3.48 -21.08
N VAL A 372 8.56 4.29 -20.05
CA VAL A 372 9.05 3.99 -18.69
C VAL A 372 8.18 2.92 -18.03
N ALA A 373 8.80 1.96 -17.37
CA ALA A 373 8.20 0.77 -16.77
C ALA A 373 8.73 0.52 -15.34
N ASP A 374 8.13 -0.46 -14.66
CA ASP A 374 8.50 -0.93 -13.32
C ASP A 374 8.31 0.10 -12.18
N PHE A 375 7.05 0.34 -11.86
CA PHE A 375 6.64 1.28 -10.81
C PHE A 375 6.67 0.69 -9.39
N GLY A 376 7.28 -0.49 -9.19
CA GLY A 376 7.30 -1.16 -7.87
C GLY A 376 7.99 -0.35 -6.77
N MET A 377 8.92 0.55 -7.14
CA MET A 377 9.58 1.48 -6.21
C MET A 377 8.96 2.87 -6.20
N ALA A 378 8.05 3.16 -7.13
CA ALA A 378 7.46 4.47 -7.29
C ALA A 378 6.61 4.86 -6.06
N ARG A 379 6.43 6.16 -5.88
CA ARG A 379 5.64 6.74 -4.79
C ARG A 379 4.77 7.89 -5.31
N ASP A 380 3.57 7.96 -4.76
CA ASP A 380 2.60 9.05 -4.92
C ASP A 380 2.69 9.97 -3.69
N LEU A 381 3.16 11.20 -3.87
CA LEU A 381 3.35 12.13 -2.76
C LEU A 381 2.03 12.57 -2.10
N HIS A 382 0.89 12.50 -2.80
CA HIS A 382 -0.42 12.81 -2.22
C HIS A 382 -0.96 11.66 -1.34
N ASP A 383 -0.64 10.40 -1.65
CA ASP A 383 -1.04 9.25 -0.82
C ASP A 383 -0.29 9.25 0.53
N LEU A 384 0.88 9.90 0.58
CA LEU A 384 1.76 9.99 1.75
C LEU A 384 1.41 11.12 2.70
N SER A 385 0.90 12.25 2.20
CA SER A 385 0.40 13.36 3.04
C SER A 385 -0.83 12.96 3.86
N THR A 386 -1.57 11.94 3.42
CA THR A 386 -2.72 11.37 4.14
C THR A 386 -2.29 10.50 5.34
N VAL A 387 -1.02 10.05 5.37
CA VAL A 387 -0.46 9.21 6.45
C VAL A 387 0.48 10.01 7.36
N GLY A 388 1.05 11.13 6.88
CA GLY A 388 2.00 11.96 7.61
C GLY A 388 1.51 13.39 7.87
N SER A 389 0.67 13.56 8.89
CA SER A 389 0.52 14.85 9.59
C SER A 389 0.97 14.70 11.04
N ILE A 390 2.24 14.35 11.26
CA ILE A 390 2.91 14.56 12.55
C ILE A 390 4.39 14.85 12.30
N SER A 391 4.75 16.14 12.31
CA SER A 391 5.98 16.59 12.96
C SER A 391 5.76 18.00 13.49
N HIS A 392 5.64 18.08 14.82
CA HIS A 392 5.62 19.35 15.55
C HIS A 392 7.02 19.99 15.49
N GLN A 393 7.07 21.28 15.16
CA GLN A 393 8.23 22.13 15.34
C GLN A 393 8.62 22.22 16.83
N PRO A 394 9.91 22.11 17.20
CA PRO A 394 10.36 22.50 18.54
C PRO A 394 10.56 24.02 18.62
N LYS A 395 10.06 24.62 19.70
CA LYS A 395 10.30 26.02 20.07
C LYS A 395 11.78 26.23 20.43
N MET A 396 12.36 27.31 19.90
CA MET A 396 13.70 27.81 20.25
C MET A 396 13.79 28.19 21.74
N SER A 397 14.82 27.68 22.42
CA SER A 397 15.40 28.35 23.59
C SER A 397 16.93 28.24 23.56
N ASN A 398 17.56 29.41 23.59
CA ASN A 398 18.98 29.78 23.66
C ASN A 398 19.97 28.73 24.19
N ILE A 399 21.07 28.50 23.47
CA ILE A 399 22.40 28.24 24.07
C ILE A 399 23.51 28.91 23.23
N ASN A 400 24.28 29.77 23.91
CA ASN A 400 25.64 30.15 23.56
C ASN A 400 26.60 29.04 24.02
N ASN A 401 27.48 28.58 23.12
CA ASN A 401 28.90 28.27 23.33
C ASN A 401 29.37 27.16 22.39
N ILE A 402 30.41 27.51 21.64
CA ILE A 402 31.19 26.66 20.76
C ILE A 402 32.24 25.96 21.61
N ASP A 403 32.45 24.65 21.41
CA ASP A 403 33.78 24.08 21.55
C ASP A 403 34.01 22.92 20.56
N SER A 404 35.11 23.08 19.83
CA SER A 404 35.67 22.20 18.82
C SER A 404 36.50 21.09 19.46
N ASN A 405 36.26 19.83 19.07
CA ASN A 405 37.24 18.74 18.86
C ASN A 405 36.61 17.35 19.07
N ASN A 406 36.20 16.66 18.00
CA ASN A 406 36.48 15.23 17.83
C ASN A 406 36.12 14.74 16.42
N ILE A 407 37.14 14.38 15.64
CA ILE A 407 37.02 13.71 14.35
C ILE A 407 37.38 12.25 14.59
N ASN A 408 36.40 11.34 14.46
CA ASN A 408 36.68 9.92 14.28
C ASN A 408 36.01 9.41 12.99
N SER A 409 36.87 9.01 12.07
CA SER A 409 36.59 8.33 10.82
C SER A 409 36.20 6.88 11.07
N THR A 410 35.05 6.42 10.56
CA THR A 410 34.79 4.97 10.41
C THR A 410 33.87 4.72 9.23
N ILE A 411 34.34 3.92 8.27
CA ILE A 411 33.66 3.54 7.01
C ILE A 411 32.69 2.37 7.29
N PRO A 412 31.41 2.38 6.87
CA PRO A 412 30.48 1.26 7.09
C PRO A 412 30.59 0.14 6.04
N THR A 413 30.43 -1.11 6.49
CA THR A 413 30.64 -2.40 5.77
C THR A 413 29.48 -2.81 4.83
N LEU A 414 29.81 -3.34 3.66
CA LEU A 414 28.89 -3.96 2.67
C LEU A 414 28.51 -5.39 3.05
N VAL A 415 27.24 -5.78 2.91
CA VAL A 415 26.80 -7.18 2.96
C VAL A 415 26.55 -7.66 1.53
N LEU A 416 27.38 -8.59 1.04
CA LEU A 416 27.24 -9.27 -0.24
C LEU A 416 26.33 -10.49 -0.08
N SER A 417 25.22 -10.56 -0.81
CA SER A 417 24.49 -11.83 -0.99
C SER A 417 24.97 -12.48 -2.28
N SER A 418 25.83 -13.49 -2.15
CA SER A 418 26.25 -14.33 -3.27
C SER A 418 25.37 -15.57 -3.35
N SER A 419 24.96 -15.94 -4.57
CA SER A 419 24.57 -17.31 -4.90
C SER A 419 25.17 -17.64 -6.26
N PRO A 420 25.86 -18.79 -6.41
CA PRO A 420 26.59 -19.11 -7.63
C PRO A 420 25.66 -19.73 -8.68
N GLY A 421 25.72 -19.23 -9.92
CA GLY A 421 25.22 -19.96 -11.08
C GLY A 421 24.51 -19.11 -12.15
N SER A 422 25.21 -18.91 -13.27
CA SER A 422 24.73 -18.55 -14.62
C SER A 422 24.18 -17.13 -14.88
N GLY A 423 25.05 -16.28 -15.45
CA GLY A 423 24.77 -15.56 -16.71
C GLY A 423 23.69 -14.48 -16.77
N GLY A 424 23.36 -13.82 -15.67
CA GLY A 424 22.50 -12.62 -15.67
C GLY A 424 23.07 -11.56 -14.75
N ASP A 425 23.16 -10.32 -15.23
CA ASP A 425 23.75 -9.16 -14.56
C ASP A 425 23.23 -8.97 -13.12
N THR A 426 24.06 -9.31 -12.13
CA THR A 426 23.77 -9.10 -10.71
C THR A 426 23.95 -7.62 -10.38
N ILE A 427 22.84 -6.89 -10.19
CA ILE A 427 22.85 -5.51 -9.68
C ILE A 427 23.21 -5.55 -8.19
N GLU A 428 24.36 -4.96 -7.81
CA GLU A 428 24.70 -4.71 -6.41
C GLU A 428 23.76 -3.64 -5.85
N LYS A 429 22.84 -4.02 -4.95
CA LYS A 429 21.98 -3.08 -4.21
C LYS A 429 22.49 -2.88 -2.79
N TYR A 430 22.42 -1.65 -2.30
CA TYR A 430 22.93 -1.26 -0.98
C TYR A 430 21.82 -1.18 0.08
N SER A 431 21.98 -1.91 1.20
CA SER A 431 21.21 -1.75 2.43
C SER A 431 22.08 -1.07 3.49
N LYS A 432 21.63 0.06 4.06
CA LYS A 432 22.33 0.74 5.15
C LYS A 432 21.77 0.16 6.46
N THR A 433 22.61 -0.41 7.33
CA THR A 433 22.22 -0.76 8.70
C THR A 433 22.12 0.52 9.52
N ASP A 434 21.04 0.70 10.27
CA ASP A 434 20.76 1.89 11.09
C ASP A 434 21.96 2.24 11.97
N ARG A 435 22.67 3.32 11.62
CA ARG A 435 23.56 4.07 12.50
C ARG A 435 23.41 5.55 12.19
N GLU A 436 22.93 6.26 13.20
CA GLU A 436 22.64 7.69 13.22
C GLU A 436 23.82 8.53 12.75
N ILE A 437 23.56 9.51 11.89
CA ILE A 437 24.51 10.56 11.55
C ILE A 437 23.84 11.90 11.85
N HIS A 438 24.12 12.44 13.03
CA HIS A 438 23.95 13.86 13.31
C HIS A 438 24.95 14.67 12.46
N ARG A 439 24.49 15.67 11.71
CA ARG A 439 25.32 16.86 11.36
C ARG A 439 24.51 18.06 10.86
N SER A 440 24.63 19.15 11.64
CA SER A 440 24.67 20.59 11.30
C SER A 440 23.75 21.16 10.20
N ASN A 441 22.71 21.87 10.63
CA ASN A 441 21.84 22.70 9.80
C ASN A 441 22.47 24.08 9.52
N THR A 442 22.57 24.43 8.25
CA THR A 442 22.61 25.83 7.76
C THR A 442 21.48 25.99 6.75
N THR A 443 20.41 26.70 7.10
CA THR A 443 19.37 27.13 6.15
C THR A 443 18.89 28.54 6.44
N SER A 444 18.94 29.38 5.40
CA SER A 444 18.20 30.63 5.27
C SER A 444 16.76 30.33 4.78
N PRO A 445 15.77 31.20 5.06
CA PRO A 445 14.36 30.89 4.80
C PRO A 445 13.93 31.46 3.44
N THR A 446 13.58 30.61 2.46
CA THR A 446 12.56 30.88 1.44
C THR A 446 12.33 29.68 0.50
N SER A 447 11.06 29.43 0.19
CA SER A 447 10.49 28.50 -0.82
C SER A 447 10.21 27.05 -0.40
N LEU A 448 8.91 26.74 -0.38
CA LEU A 448 8.20 25.46 -0.58
C LEU A 448 8.94 24.17 -0.16
N ASN A 449 8.50 23.57 0.96
CA ASN A 449 8.92 22.25 1.44
C ASN A 449 8.87 21.19 0.32
N PRO A 450 10.00 20.64 -0.15
CA PRO A 450 9.97 19.40 -0.90
C PRO A 450 9.71 18.26 0.10
N MET A 451 8.55 17.61 0.02
CA MET A 451 8.20 16.48 0.89
C MET A 451 9.26 15.37 0.76
N VAL A 452 9.85 15.02 1.90
CA VAL A 452 10.96 14.07 2.08
C VAL A 452 10.43 12.65 2.31
N LEU A 453 10.95 11.65 1.59
CA LEU A 453 10.56 10.25 1.73
C LEU A 453 11.72 9.34 2.12
N HIS A 454 11.77 8.90 3.39
CA HIS A 454 12.73 7.89 3.85
C HIS A 454 12.23 6.46 3.57
N ASP A 455 13.04 5.63 2.91
CA ASP A 455 12.73 4.23 2.59
C ASP A 455 13.94 3.31 2.81
N ASN A 456 13.72 2.19 3.48
CA ASN A 456 14.73 1.18 3.85
C ASN A 456 14.99 0.14 2.75
N GLY A 457 14.31 0.24 1.59
CA GLY A 457 14.52 -0.64 0.44
C GLY A 457 15.95 -0.62 -0.13
N ALA A 458 16.35 -1.70 -0.79
CA ALA A 458 17.65 -1.80 -1.44
C ALA A 458 17.72 -0.88 -2.68
N ILE A 459 18.73 -0.03 -2.76
CA ILE A 459 18.83 1.07 -3.75
C ILE A 459 19.74 0.69 -4.93
N PRO A 460 19.38 1.02 -6.19
CA PRO A 460 20.26 0.88 -7.36
C PRO A 460 21.35 1.97 -7.35
N LEU A 461 22.41 1.73 -6.58
CA LEU A 461 23.43 2.74 -6.23
C LEU A 461 23.93 3.58 -7.41
N LYS A 462 24.28 2.95 -8.53
CA LYS A 462 24.85 3.63 -9.71
C LYS A 462 23.91 4.61 -10.41
N TRP A 463 22.60 4.49 -10.19
CA TRP A 463 21.60 5.38 -10.77
C TRP A 463 21.06 6.39 -9.76
N THR A 464 21.36 6.21 -8.48
CA THR A 464 20.68 6.97 -7.42
C THR A 464 21.47 8.22 -7.07
N ALA A 465 20.74 9.33 -6.88
CA ALA A 465 21.29 10.62 -6.51
C ALA A 465 22.02 10.59 -5.15
N PRO A 466 23.08 11.39 -4.95
CA PRO A 466 23.84 11.44 -3.69
C PRO A 466 22.98 11.61 -2.43
N GLU A 467 22.00 12.51 -2.44
CA GLU A 467 21.07 12.76 -1.34
C GLU A 467 20.13 11.58 -1.07
N ALA A 468 19.69 10.89 -2.11
CA ALA A 468 18.87 9.70 -2.00
C ALA A 468 19.67 8.49 -1.44
N VAL A 469 20.97 8.41 -1.74
CA VAL A 469 21.87 7.40 -1.16
C VAL A 469 22.20 7.72 0.30
N ARG A 470 22.61 8.95 0.59
CA ARG A 470 23.13 9.36 1.90
C ARG A 470 22.03 9.47 2.95
N ASP A 471 20.97 10.19 2.59
CA ASP A 471 19.93 10.68 3.50
C ASP A 471 18.59 9.97 3.29
N ARG A 472 18.54 9.02 2.33
CA ARG A 472 17.28 8.39 1.87
C ARG A 472 16.27 9.43 1.43
N LEU A 473 16.71 10.55 0.85
CA LEU A 473 15.85 11.62 0.37
C LEU A 473 15.51 11.41 -1.11
N PHE A 474 14.36 10.81 -1.40
CA PHE A 474 13.85 10.68 -2.77
C PHE A 474 12.94 11.85 -3.13
N THR A 475 13.21 12.49 -4.27
CA THR A 475 12.43 13.61 -4.84
C THR A 475 12.36 13.49 -6.36
N THR A 476 11.55 14.34 -7.02
CA THR A 476 11.57 14.44 -8.48
C THR A 476 12.96 14.83 -9.01
N LYS A 477 13.77 15.56 -8.22
CA LYS A 477 15.15 15.91 -8.60
C LYS A 477 16.10 14.70 -8.51
N SER A 478 15.84 13.75 -7.63
CA SER A 478 16.57 12.48 -7.62
C SER A 478 16.25 11.60 -8.86
N ASP A 479 15.04 11.71 -9.42
CA ASP A 479 14.72 11.10 -10.71
C ASP A 479 15.40 11.83 -11.88
N VAL A 480 15.57 13.16 -11.81
CA VAL A 480 16.35 13.93 -12.79
C VAL A 480 17.82 13.49 -12.81
N TRP A 481 18.42 13.24 -11.65
CA TRP A 481 19.76 12.63 -11.58
C TRP A 481 19.80 11.27 -12.28
N SER A 482 18.84 10.40 -11.95
CA SER A 482 18.71 9.05 -12.54
C SER A 482 18.52 9.12 -14.07
N PHE A 483 17.78 10.12 -14.55
CA PHE A 483 17.63 10.42 -15.97
C PHE A 483 18.97 10.81 -16.64
N GLY A 484 19.81 11.60 -15.96
CA GLY A 484 21.17 11.90 -16.43
C GLY A 484 22.02 10.64 -16.62
N ILE A 485 21.93 9.68 -15.71
CA ILE A 485 22.59 8.37 -15.84
C ILE A 485 21.99 7.56 -16.99
N LEU A 486 20.66 7.57 -17.17
CA LEU A 486 20.00 6.94 -18.31
C LEU A 486 20.46 7.54 -19.64
N LEU A 487 20.62 8.86 -19.75
CA LEU A 487 21.20 9.49 -20.94
C LEU A 487 22.61 8.94 -21.20
N TRP A 488 23.44 8.82 -20.16
CA TRP A 488 24.74 8.20 -20.31
C TRP A 488 24.64 6.75 -20.82
N GLU A 489 23.70 5.94 -20.32
CA GLU A 489 23.47 4.59 -20.84
C GLU A 489 23.09 4.61 -22.33
N ILE A 490 22.17 5.47 -22.75
CA ILE A 490 21.72 5.60 -24.15
C ILE A 490 22.89 5.94 -25.07
N TYR A 491 23.66 6.98 -24.74
CA TYR A 491 24.77 7.44 -25.58
C TYR A 491 26.01 6.55 -25.50
N SER A 492 26.09 5.68 -24.48
CA SER A 492 27.15 4.70 -24.30
C SER A 492 26.80 3.29 -24.80
N TYR A 493 25.67 3.13 -25.48
CA TYR A 493 25.17 1.82 -25.96
C TYR A 493 24.96 0.81 -24.83
N GLY A 494 24.33 1.24 -23.75
CA GLY A 494 23.96 0.39 -22.63
C GLY A 494 25.13 -0.07 -21.76
N ARG A 495 26.31 0.59 -21.85
CA ARG A 495 27.40 0.31 -20.91
C ARG A 495 26.92 0.48 -19.47
N ILE A 496 27.58 -0.19 -18.53
CA ILE A 496 27.31 0.00 -17.11
C ILE A 496 27.88 1.35 -16.64
N PRO A 497 27.11 2.18 -15.90
CA PRO A 497 27.60 3.44 -15.36
C PRO A 497 28.82 3.25 -14.45
N TYR A 498 29.68 4.27 -14.40
CA TYR A 498 30.94 4.25 -13.65
C TYR A 498 31.77 2.99 -13.96
N PRO A 499 32.21 2.82 -15.23
CA PRO A 499 32.96 1.63 -15.62
C PRO A 499 34.22 1.51 -14.78
N ARG A 500 34.52 0.29 -14.33
CA ARG A 500 35.68 -0.05 -13.46
C ARG A 500 35.58 0.45 -12.01
N MET A 501 34.47 1.08 -11.61
CA MET A 501 34.24 1.41 -10.22
C MET A 501 33.33 0.38 -9.56
N VAL A 502 33.81 -0.20 -8.46
CA VAL A 502 32.99 -1.01 -7.55
C VAL A 502 32.13 -0.09 -6.67
N SER A 503 31.01 -0.61 -6.18
CA SER A 503 30.02 0.14 -5.39
C SER A 503 30.60 0.88 -4.19
N LEU A 504 31.63 0.29 -3.54
CA LEU A 504 32.29 0.91 -2.39
C LEU A 504 32.97 2.24 -2.74
N TYR A 505 33.60 2.35 -3.92
CA TYR A 505 34.22 3.60 -4.34
C TYR A 505 33.18 4.65 -4.69
N ILE A 506 32.06 4.26 -5.29
CA ILE A 506 30.95 5.18 -5.59
C ILE A 506 30.41 5.77 -4.29
N LEU A 507 30.19 4.94 -3.26
CA LEU A 507 29.79 5.42 -1.93
C LEU A 507 30.82 6.38 -1.33
N LEU A 508 32.11 6.08 -1.47
CA LEU A 508 33.17 6.95 -0.98
C LEU A 508 33.14 8.32 -1.68
N PHE A 509 32.99 8.34 -3.01
CA PHE A 509 32.91 9.59 -3.77
C PHE A 509 31.66 10.41 -3.46
N ILE A 510 30.51 9.76 -3.29
CA ILE A 510 29.28 10.40 -2.80
C ILE A 510 29.50 11.00 -1.41
N SER A 511 30.17 10.28 -0.51
CA SER A 511 30.44 10.75 0.86
C SER A 511 31.43 11.90 0.94
N THR A 512 32.29 12.05 -0.07
CA THR A 512 33.33 13.09 -0.15
C THR A 512 32.91 14.29 -1.01
N GLY A 513 31.72 14.26 -1.61
CA GLY A 513 31.19 15.35 -2.45
C GLY A 513 31.91 15.51 -3.79
N LEU A 514 32.61 14.46 -4.24
CA LEU A 514 33.33 14.43 -5.52
C LEU A 514 32.44 14.03 -6.71
N ILE A 515 31.25 13.52 -6.43
CA ILE A 515 30.17 13.23 -7.38
C ILE A 515 28.89 13.81 -6.82
#